data_AF-A0A7S2CVF3-F1
#
_entry.id   AF-A0A7S2CVF3-F1
#
_cell.length_a   1.000
_cell.length_b   1.000
_cell.length_c   1.000
_cell.angle_alpha   90.00
_cell.angle_beta   90.00
_cell.angle_gamma   90.00
#
_symmetry.space_group_name_H-M   'P 1'
#
loop_
_entity.id
_entity.type
_entity.pdbx_description
1 polymer ?
#
loop_
_entity_poly.entity_id
_entity_poly.type
_entity_poly.pdbx_seq_one_letter_code
_entity_poly.pdbx_strand_id
1 'polypeptide(L)'
;QVNRRGILCFTASVLAAGSIPATAAVETSDGLVWQPRSSVPVKAQSSSYAPRFVTYLARFLLNFDAGSAAWWAEQGQRLPSKLSRDELAAIRQKSFGQFSESVEVGLLKYQGRTGVRNLFSLLRSRYGSSAQAKIQLALLFSLISASNQPVDKIERALGEVEQGAIKVITLTNPGSGYTNRTPPAVLVSAPA
;
A
#
# COMPACT_ATOMS: atom_id res chain seq x y z
N GLN A 1 8.20 -12.47 56.32
CA GLN A 1 8.54 -12.44 54.88
C GLN A 1 7.90 -13.64 54.20
N VAL A 2 6.93 -13.40 53.31
CA VAL A 2 6.32 -14.42 52.45
C VAL A 2 6.00 -13.71 51.15
N ASN A 3 6.66 -14.06 50.04
CA ASN A 3 6.34 -13.49 48.73
C ASN A 3 5.95 -14.58 47.73
N ARG A 4 4.77 -14.38 47.15
CA ARG A 4 3.93 -15.37 46.49
C ARG A 4 4.37 -15.59 45.03
N ARG A 5 4.77 -16.81 44.69
CA ARG A 5 4.88 -17.30 43.31
C ARG A 5 3.50 -17.76 42.86
N GLY A 6 2.84 -16.94 42.02
CA GLY A 6 1.57 -17.26 41.39
C GLY A 6 1.80 -17.97 40.05
N ILE A 7 1.47 -19.26 40.04
CA ILE A 7 1.36 -20.17 38.91
C ILE A 7 0.11 -19.81 38.10
N LEU A 8 0.17 -19.85 36.77
CA LEU A 8 -1.02 -20.11 35.94
C LEU A 8 -0.62 -20.99 34.75
N CYS A 9 -0.91 -22.28 34.88
CA CYS A 9 -1.07 -23.24 33.79
C CYS A 9 -2.38 -22.92 33.07
N PHE A 10 -2.39 -23.01 31.74
CA PHE A 10 -3.61 -23.26 30.98
C PHE A 10 -3.33 -24.39 30.00
N THR A 11 -3.88 -25.56 30.30
CA THR A 11 -4.02 -26.67 29.36
C THR A 11 -5.38 -26.55 28.67
N ALA A 12 -5.41 -26.76 27.36
CA ALA A 12 -6.63 -27.13 26.66
C ALA A 12 -6.26 -28.07 25.52
N SER A 13 -6.70 -29.33 25.63
CA SER A 13 -6.70 -30.32 24.56
C SER A 13 -8.16 -30.65 24.26
N VAL A 14 -8.55 -30.55 22.99
CA VAL A 14 -9.71 -31.27 22.44
C VAL A 14 -9.29 -31.83 21.08
N LEU A 15 -9.47 -33.14 20.93
CA LEU A 15 -9.26 -33.95 19.74
C LEU A 15 -10.52 -33.90 18.86
N ALA A 16 -10.37 -33.72 17.54
CA ALA A 16 -11.33 -34.24 16.55
C ALA A 16 -10.63 -34.39 15.19
N ALA A 17 -10.64 -35.60 14.65
CA ALA A 17 -10.18 -35.94 13.31
C ALA A 17 -11.24 -35.58 12.26
N GLY A 18 -10.81 -35.07 11.11
CA GLY A 18 -11.67 -34.79 9.95
C GLY A 18 -10.97 -33.89 8.94
N SER A 19 -10.50 -34.48 7.84
CA SER A 19 -9.82 -33.80 6.73
C SER A 19 -10.77 -32.95 5.88
N ILE A 20 -10.50 -31.64 5.78
CA ILE A 20 -10.93 -30.77 4.68
C ILE A 20 -9.75 -29.81 4.41
N PRO A 21 -9.25 -29.65 3.16
CA PRO A 21 -8.29 -28.60 2.86
C PRO A 21 -9.01 -27.26 2.99
N ALA A 22 -8.76 -26.56 4.11
CA ALA A 22 -9.29 -25.23 4.32
C ALA A 22 -8.63 -24.28 3.32
N THR A 23 -9.34 -24.03 2.23
CA THR A 23 -9.23 -22.82 1.41
C THR A 23 -8.94 -21.64 2.33
N ALA A 24 -7.83 -20.95 2.09
CA ALA A 24 -7.45 -19.74 2.79
C ALA A 24 -8.52 -18.66 2.53
N ALA A 25 -9.55 -18.65 3.37
CA ALA A 25 -10.46 -17.55 3.51
C ALA A 25 -9.65 -16.39 4.07
N VAL A 26 -9.53 -15.33 3.28
CA VAL A 26 -9.04 -14.04 3.74
C VAL A 26 -10.10 -13.51 4.70
N GLU A 27 -9.92 -13.80 5.99
CA GLU A 27 -10.69 -13.16 7.05
C GLU A 27 -10.27 -11.70 7.12
N THR A 28 -11.12 -10.83 6.59
CA THR A 28 -11.09 -9.40 6.83
C THR A 28 -11.60 -9.14 8.25
N SER A 29 -10.80 -9.46 9.27
CA SER A 29 -11.13 -9.13 10.65
C SER A 29 -10.96 -7.62 10.85
N ASP A 30 -12.08 -6.91 10.99
CA ASP A 30 -12.22 -5.47 11.24
C ASP A 30 -11.81 -5.06 12.68
N GLY A 31 -10.76 -5.70 13.19
CA GLY A 31 -10.19 -5.46 14.51
C GLY A 31 -8.67 -5.44 14.40
N LEU A 32 -8.04 -4.41 14.98
CA LEU A 32 -6.59 -4.34 15.13
C LEU A 32 -6.14 -5.44 16.09
N VAL A 33 -5.83 -6.63 15.55
CA VAL A 33 -5.31 -7.76 16.32
C VAL A 33 -3.81 -7.63 16.46
N TRP A 34 -3.33 -7.55 17.71
CA TRP A 34 -1.90 -7.54 18.00
C TRP A 34 -1.31 -8.91 17.69
N GLN A 35 -0.31 -8.96 16.79
CA GLN A 35 0.35 -10.21 16.41
C GLN A 35 1.74 -10.30 17.07
N PRO A 36 2.04 -11.40 17.78
CA PRO A 36 3.37 -11.62 18.35
C PRO A 36 4.44 -11.65 17.26
N ARG A 37 5.64 -11.13 17.54
CA ARG A 37 6.76 -11.17 16.58
C ARG A 37 7.13 -12.59 16.13
N SER A 38 6.86 -13.60 16.96
CA SER A 38 7.07 -15.02 16.64
C SER A 38 6.08 -15.59 15.62
N SER A 39 4.93 -14.94 15.40
CA SER A 39 3.96 -15.37 14.38
C SER A 39 4.28 -14.84 12.98
N VAL A 40 5.31 -14.00 12.86
CA VAL A 40 5.77 -13.49 11.57
C VAL A 40 6.71 -14.51 10.93
N PRO A 41 6.43 -15.01 9.72
CA PRO A 41 7.31 -15.95 9.04
C PRO A 41 8.70 -15.34 8.87
N VAL A 42 9.71 -16.02 9.39
CA VAL A 42 11.13 -15.63 9.27
C VAL A 42 11.50 -15.62 7.78
N LYS A 43 12.06 -14.49 7.31
CA LYS A 43 12.46 -14.21 5.92
C LYS A 43 12.95 -15.45 5.15
N ALA A 44 12.07 -16.03 4.33
CA ALA A 44 12.44 -17.01 3.31
C ALA A 44 11.85 -16.68 1.92
N GLN A 45 11.07 -15.59 1.80
CA GLN A 45 10.39 -15.23 0.56
C GLN A 45 10.95 -13.94 -0.01
N SER A 46 11.23 -13.95 -1.30
CA SER A 46 11.62 -12.80 -2.12
C SER A 46 10.65 -11.65 -1.89
N SER A 47 11.10 -10.62 -1.16
CA SER A 47 10.31 -9.42 -0.92
C SER A 47 9.97 -8.76 -2.25
N SER A 48 8.67 -8.51 -2.48
CA SER A 48 8.19 -7.74 -3.62
C SER A 48 8.62 -6.26 -3.54
N TYR A 49 9.11 -5.82 -2.39
CA TYR A 49 9.47 -4.44 -2.10
C TYR A 49 10.97 -4.31 -1.82
N ALA A 50 11.63 -3.41 -2.56
CA ALA A 50 13.01 -3.04 -2.30
C ALA A 50 13.13 -2.20 -1.01
N PRO A 51 14.27 -2.22 -0.29
CA PRO A 51 14.47 -1.40 0.91
C PRO A 51 14.21 0.10 0.70
N ARG A 52 14.53 0.60 -0.50
CA ARG A 52 14.26 2.00 -0.90
C ARG A 52 12.76 2.31 -0.88
N PHE A 53 11.92 1.40 -1.37
CA PHE A 53 10.47 1.53 -1.33
C PHE A 53 9.98 1.60 0.12
N VAL A 54 10.43 0.68 0.98
CA VAL A 54 10.04 0.64 2.40
C VAL A 54 10.41 1.95 3.11
N THR A 55 11.62 2.43 2.87
CA THR A 55 12.13 3.69 3.44
C THR A 55 11.26 4.88 2.99
N TYR A 56 10.89 4.94 1.71
CA TYR A 56 10.01 5.99 1.19
C TYR A 56 8.59 5.87 1.75
N LEU A 57 8.03 4.66 1.84
CA LEU A 57 6.71 4.44 2.43
C LEU A 57 6.68 4.86 3.90
N ALA A 58 7.72 4.54 4.67
CA ALA A 58 7.84 4.98 6.05
C ALA A 58 7.79 6.52 6.15
N ARG A 59 8.54 7.22 5.31
CA ARG A 59 8.47 8.70 5.24
C ARG A 59 7.10 9.19 4.82
N PHE A 60 6.46 8.53 3.85
CA PHE A 60 5.11 8.87 3.43
C PHE A 60 4.12 8.77 4.61
N LEU A 61 4.16 7.67 5.38
CA LEU A 61 3.30 7.50 6.54
C LEU A 61 3.57 8.57 7.62
N LEU A 62 4.83 8.92 7.88
CA LEU A 62 5.14 9.99 8.83
C LEU A 62 4.61 11.38 8.42
N ASN A 63 4.38 11.62 7.13
CA ASN A 63 3.89 12.90 6.62
C ASN A 63 2.36 12.95 6.45
N PHE A 64 1.72 11.83 6.08
CA PHE A 64 0.30 11.81 5.70
C PHE A 64 -0.60 11.02 6.66
N ASP A 65 -0.04 10.13 7.50
CA ASP A 65 -0.80 9.39 8.50
C ASP A 65 -0.70 10.07 9.87
N ALA A 66 -1.84 10.53 10.38
CA ALA A 66 -1.91 11.23 11.66
C ALA A 66 -1.44 10.36 12.83
N GLY A 67 -1.74 9.05 12.81
CA GLY A 67 -1.33 8.12 13.86
C GLY A 67 0.19 7.94 13.91
N SER A 68 0.80 7.69 12.75
CA SER A 68 2.25 7.58 12.61
C SER A 68 2.98 8.88 12.97
N ALA A 69 2.43 10.03 12.56
CA ALA A 69 2.97 11.34 12.90
C ALA A 69 2.89 11.64 14.41
N ALA A 70 1.76 11.31 15.05
CA ALA A 70 1.58 11.49 16.49
C ALA A 70 2.56 10.60 17.29
N TRP A 71 2.68 9.32 16.91
CA TRP A 71 3.66 8.42 17.50
C TRP A 71 5.09 8.95 17.35
N TRP A 72 5.44 9.46 16.17
CA TRP A 72 6.77 10.04 15.91
C TRP A 72 7.05 11.28 16.75
N ALA A 73 6.04 12.15 16.94
CA ALA A 73 6.13 13.32 17.80
C ALA A 73 6.33 12.93 19.28
N GLU A 74 5.62 11.91 19.76
CA GLU A 74 5.79 11.37 21.13
C GLU A 74 7.22 10.84 21.33
N GLN A 75 7.78 10.11 20.36
CA GLN A 75 9.18 9.67 20.43
C GLN A 75 10.15 10.85 20.54
N GLY A 76 9.86 11.96 19.85
CA GLY A 76 10.66 13.18 19.94
C GLY A 76 10.63 13.84 21.32
N GLN A 77 9.51 13.77 22.04
CA GLN A 77 9.38 14.33 23.39
C GLN A 77 10.17 13.54 24.44
N ARG A 78 10.43 12.26 24.20
CA ARG A 78 11.20 11.38 25.10
C ARG A 78 12.71 11.63 25.03
N LEU A 79 13.16 12.48 24.10
CA LEU A 79 14.58 12.77 23.91
C LEU A 79 15.05 13.84 24.89
N PRO A 80 16.20 13.64 25.56
CA PRO A 80 16.84 14.68 26.36
C PRO A 80 17.14 15.94 25.53
N SER A 81 16.73 17.10 26.02
CA SER A 81 16.90 18.39 25.36
C SER A 81 18.34 18.93 25.35
N LYS A 82 19.29 18.24 26.00
CA LYS A 82 20.71 18.62 26.09
C LYS A 82 21.62 17.88 25.09
N LEU A 83 21.07 17.07 24.19
CA LEU A 83 21.85 16.32 23.21
C LEU A 83 22.44 17.23 22.12
N SER A 84 23.62 16.90 21.63
CA SER A 84 24.20 17.56 20.46
C SER A 84 23.40 17.24 19.20
N ARG A 85 23.54 18.07 18.16
CA ARG A 85 22.83 17.89 16.88
C ARG A 85 23.14 16.53 16.25
N ASP A 86 24.38 16.07 16.33
CA ASP A 86 24.84 14.83 15.72
C ASP A 86 24.29 13.60 16.47
N GLU A 87 24.28 13.66 17.80
CA GLU A 87 23.65 12.60 18.61
C GLU A 87 22.14 12.53 18.38
N LEU A 88 21.47 13.69 18.28
CA LEU A 88 20.05 13.75 17.93
C LEU A 88 19.77 13.14 16.56
N ALA A 89 20.63 13.42 15.57
CA ALA A 89 20.51 12.84 14.24
C ALA A 89 20.70 11.32 14.28
N ALA A 90 21.70 10.82 15.02
CA ALA A 90 21.96 9.39 15.19
C ALA A 90 20.78 8.66 15.85
N ILE A 91 20.20 9.24 16.91
CA ILE A 91 19.05 8.65 17.60
C ILE A 91 17.82 8.64 16.67
N ARG A 92 17.51 9.76 16.01
CA ARG A 92 16.39 9.84 15.05
C ARG A 92 16.56 8.84 13.91
N GLN A 93 17.78 8.67 13.40
CA GLN A 93 18.08 7.70 12.36
C GLN A 93 17.84 6.27 12.85
N LYS A 94 18.24 5.95 14.09
CA LYS A 94 17.98 4.64 14.71
C LYS A 94 16.48 4.38 14.89
N SER A 95 15.74 5.35 15.44
CA SER A 95 14.28 5.26 15.60
C SER A 95 13.57 5.15 14.25
N PHE A 96 14.02 5.87 13.23
CA PHE A 96 13.49 5.77 11.88
C PHE A 96 13.73 4.37 11.29
N GLY A 97 14.93 3.81 11.50
CA GLY A 97 15.25 2.44 11.10
C GLY A 97 14.26 1.44 11.70
N GLN A 98 14.04 1.49 13.01
CA GLN A 98 13.08 0.62 13.72
C GLN A 98 11.64 0.78 13.20
N PHE A 99 11.21 2.01 12.95
CA PHE A 99 9.90 2.27 12.36
C PHE A 99 9.80 1.67 10.95
N SER A 100 10.82 1.85 10.11
CA SER A 100 10.85 1.29 8.76
C SER A 100 10.84 -0.25 8.75
N GLU A 101 11.49 -0.91 9.71
CA GLU A 101 11.40 -2.37 9.89
C GLU A 101 9.97 -2.81 10.23
N SER A 102 9.26 -2.07 11.08
CA SER A 102 7.85 -2.34 11.38
C SER A 102 6.98 -2.21 10.13
N VAL A 103 7.27 -1.23 9.26
CA VAL A 103 6.57 -1.07 7.98
C VAL A 103 6.87 -2.25 7.04
N GLU A 104 8.12 -2.72 6.98
CA GLU A 104 8.52 -3.89 6.19
C GLU A 104 7.73 -5.14 6.60
N VAL A 105 7.57 -5.37 7.91
CA VAL A 105 6.76 -6.49 8.42
C VAL A 105 5.28 -6.34 8.02
N GLY A 106 4.74 -5.13 8.07
CA GLY A 106 3.36 -4.86 7.60
C GLY A 106 3.17 -5.17 6.11
N LEU A 107 4.21 -4.96 5.29
CA LEU A 107 4.19 -5.24 3.85
C LEU A 107 4.23 -6.73 3.51
N LEU A 108 4.58 -7.62 4.44
CA LEU A 108 4.52 -9.08 4.22
C LEU A 108 3.11 -9.56 3.84
N LYS A 109 2.07 -8.82 4.23
CA LYS A 109 0.67 -9.09 3.88
C LYS A 109 0.33 -8.76 2.42
N TYR A 110 1.15 -7.94 1.78
CA TYR A 110 0.89 -7.35 0.46
C TYR A 110 1.93 -7.77 -0.58
N GLN A 111 2.22 -9.07 -0.69
CA GLN A 111 3.20 -9.58 -1.63
C GLN A 111 2.61 -9.87 -3.03
N GLY A 112 3.48 -9.88 -4.04
CA GLY A 112 3.12 -10.16 -5.43
C GLY A 112 2.33 -9.04 -6.11
N ARG A 113 2.04 -9.24 -7.40
CA ARG A 113 1.36 -8.24 -8.24
C ARG A 113 0.00 -7.82 -7.67
N THR A 114 -0.79 -8.76 -7.18
CA THR A 114 -2.11 -8.47 -6.58
C THR A 114 -1.99 -7.73 -5.26
N GLY A 115 -1.05 -8.13 -4.38
CA GLY A 115 -0.80 -7.47 -3.10
C GLY A 115 -0.39 -6.01 -3.26
N VAL A 116 0.51 -5.72 -4.20
CA VAL A 116 0.94 -4.34 -4.54
C VAL A 116 -0.25 -3.49 -5.01
N ARG A 117 -1.12 -4.04 -5.86
CA ARG A 117 -2.32 -3.32 -6.36
C ARG A 117 -3.34 -3.05 -5.24
N ASN A 118 -3.49 -3.98 -4.30
CA ASN A 118 -4.36 -3.82 -3.14
C ASN A 118 -3.79 -2.75 -2.20
N LEU A 119 -2.49 -2.78 -1.92
CA LEU A 119 -1.81 -1.76 -1.12
C LEU A 119 -1.99 -0.38 -1.74
N PHE A 120 -1.78 -0.22 -3.06
CA PHE A 120 -2.00 1.05 -3.75
C PHE A 120 -3.43 1.55 -3.54
N SER A 121 -4.41 0.67 -3.73
CA SER A 121 -5.83 1.03 -3.64
C SER A 121 -6.21 1.43 -2.21
N LEU A 122 -5.68 0.74 -1.21
CA LEU A 122 -5.88 1.06 0.21
C LEU A 122 -5.24 2.41 0.59
N LEU A 123 -3.98 2.63 0.23
CA LEU A 123 -3.29 3.90 0.50
C LEU A 123 -3.98 5.07 -0.20
N ARG A 124 -4.40 4.87 -1.45
CA ARG A 124 -5.17 5.87 -2.19
C ARG A 124 -6.55 6.11 -1.56
N SER A 125 -7.25 5.09 -1.10
CA SER A 125 -8.53 5.25 -0.41
C SER A 125 -8.39 6.06 0.88
N ARG A 126 -7.28 5.89 1.60
CA ARG A 126 -7.06 6.51 2.91
C ARG A 126 -6.48 7.93 2.81
N TYR A 127 -5.56 8.17 1.88
CA TYR A 127 -4.80 9.41 1.78
C TYR A 127 -5.06 10.20 0.48
N GLY A 128 -5.86 9.66 -0.44
CA GLY A 128 -6.09 10.24 -1.76
C GLY A 128 -6.91 11.53 -1.79
N SER A 129 -7.34 12.06 -0.66
CA SER A 129 -7.99 13.38 -0.60
C SER A 129 -7.03 14.52 -0.93
N SER A 130 -5.73 14.36 -0.64
CA SER A 130 -4.71 15.36 -0.95
C SER A 130 -4.06 15.11 -2.31
N ALA A 131 -3.99 16.14 -3.15
CA ALA A 131 -3.27 16.10 -4.42
C ALA A 131 -1.79 15.73 -4.24
N GLN A 132 -1.15 16.29 -3.21
CA GLN A 132 0.24 15.98 -2.88
C GLN A 132 0.40 14.52 -2.48
N ALA A 133 -0.54 13.96 -1.70
CA ALA A 133 -0.50 12.55 -1.34
C ALA A 133 -0.63 11.63 -2.57
N LYS A 134 -1.48 11.98 -3.54
CA LYS A 134 -1.60 11.23 -4.81
C LYS A 134 -0.29 11.24 -5.60
N ILE A 135 0.39 12.39 -5.73
CA ILE A 135 1.69 12.49 -6.41
C ILE A 135 2.74 11.66 -5.68
N GLN A 136 2.83 11.78 -4.35
CA GLN A 136 3.80 11.03 -3.55
C GLN A 136 3.54 9.52 -3.61
N LEU A 137 2.27 9.09 -3.68
CA LEU A 137 1.92 7.68 -3.93
C LEU A 137 2.35 7.23 -5.33
N ALA A 138 2.12 8.04 -6.37
CA ALA A 138 2.57 7.72 -7.72
C ALA A 138 4.10 7.52 -7.78
N LEU A 139 4.87 8.43 -7.18
CA LEU A 139 6.33 8.34 -7.06
C LEU A 139 6.78 7.13 -6.23
N LEU A 140 6.09 6.84 -5.12
CA LEU A 140 6.41 5.69 -4.28
C LEU A 140 6.30 4.39 -5.08
N PHE A 141 5.20 4.21 -5.81
CA PHE A 141 4.96 2.98 -6.57
C PHE A 141 5.75 2.91 -7.87
N SER A 142 6.37 4.00 -8.33
CA SER A 142 7.32 3.97 -9.44
C SER A 142 8.68 3.37 -9.07
N LEU A 143 8.97 3.22 -7.76
CA LEU A 143 10.20 2.59 -7.27
C LEU A 143 10.14 1.05 -7.24
N ILE A 144 8.97 0.47 -7.51
CA ILE A 144 8.78 -0.99 -7.57
C ILE A 144 9.32 -1.50 -8.91
N SER A 145 9.76 -2.76 -8.96
CA SER A 145 10.17 -3.41 -10.20
C SER A 145 9.05 -3.34 -11.27
N ALA A 146 9.44 -3.08 -12.52
CA ALA A 146 8.51 -2.95 -13.64
C ALA A 146 7.52 -4.14 -13.77
N SER A 147 7.96 -5.34 -13.37
CA SER A 147 7.12 -6.56 -13.35
C SER A 147 5.89 -6.49 -12.44
N ASN A 148 5.93 -5.70 -11.36
CA ASN A 148 4.87 -5.62 -10.35
C ASN A 148 4.27 -4.21 -10.23
N GLN A 149 4.75 -3.27 -11.04
CA GLN A 149 4.34 -1.88 -10.98
C GLN A 149 2.88 -1.69 -11.44
N PRO A 150 2.03 -1.00 -10.68
CA PRO A 150 0.65 -0.76 -11.06
C PRO A 150 0.51 0.49 -11.95
N VAL A 151 1.03 0.43 -13.18
CA VAL A 151 1.13 1.57 -14.12
C VAL A 151 -0.23 2.25 -14.34
N ASP A 152 -1.29 1.49 -14.66
CA ASP A 152 -2.63 2.05 -14.90
C ASP A 152 -3.16 2.86 -13.69
N LYS A 153 -2.82 2.42 -12.47
CA LYS A 153 -3.26 3.08 -11.24
C LYS A 153 -2.46 4.35 -10.96
N ILE A 154 -1.17 4.34 -11.31
CA ILE A 154 -0.27 5.51 -11.21
C ILE A 154 -0.75 6.59 -12.19
N GLU A 155 -0.96 6.25 -13.46
CA GLU A 155 -1.45 7.16 -14.48
C GLU A 155 -2.79 7.78 -14.08
N ARG A 156 -3.73 6.95 -13.60
CA ARG A 156 -5.01 7.46 -13.12
C ARG A 156 -4.87 8.39 -11.92
N ALA A 157 -3.97 8.10 -10.99
CA ALA A 157 -3.75 8.96 -9.83
C ALA A 157 -3.13 10.31 -10.24
N LEU A 158 -2.21 10.32 -11.20
CA LEU A 158 -1.60 11.55 -11.73
C LEU A 158 -2.59 12.34 -12.58
N GLY A 159 -3.34 11.71 -13.48
CA GLY A 159 -4.34 12.38 -14.30
C GLY A 159 -5.46 13.05 -13.48
N GLU A 160 -5.83 12.46 -12.34
CA GLU A 160 -6.75 13.08 -11.39
C GLU A 160 -6.18 14.31 -10.67
N VAL A 161 -4.87 14.37 -10.46
CA VAL A 161 -4.21 15.54 -9.85
C VAL A 161 -4.02 16.63 -10.89
N GLU A 162 -3.60 16.25 -12.08
CA GLU A 162 -3.31 17.20 -13.14
C GLU A 162 -4.57 17.92 -13.61
N GLN A 163 -5.78 17.34 -13.41
CA GLN A 163 -7.07 17.89 -13.85
C GLN A 163 -6.86 18.71 -15.12
N GLY A 164 -6.22 18.09 -16.11
CA GLY A 164 -6.03 18.70 -17.40
C GLY A 164 -7.42 18.93 -17.94
N ALA A 165 -7.97 20.12 -17.72
CA ALA A 165 -9.22 20.53 -18.32
C ALA A 165 -9.02 20.22 -19.79
N ILE A 166 -9.81 19.28 -20.32
CA ILE A 166 -9.76 18.93 -21.74
C ILE A 166 -10.15 20.21 -22.46
N LYS A 167 -9.13 20.98 -22.85
CA LYS A 167 -9.32 22.39 -23.20
C LYS A 167 -10.10 22.50 -24.50
N VAL A 168 -9.91 21.53 -25.39
CA VAL A 168 -10.62 21.37 -26.67
C VAL A 168 -10.51 19.90 -27.09
N ILE A 169 -11.64 19.28 -27.45
CA ILE A 169 -11.65 18.08 -28.30
C ILE A 169 -11.78 18.59 -29.74
N THR A 170 -10.67 18.68 -30.46
CA THR A 170 -10.67 19.08 -31.87
C THR A 170 -10.88 17.84 -32.72
N LEU A 171 -12.10 17.68 -33.21
CA LEU A 171 -12.45 16.62 -34.14
C LEU A 171 -11.85 16.97 -35.51
N THR A 172 -10.65 16.46 -35.80
CA THR A 172 -9.89 16.76 -37.03
C THR A 172 -10.53 16.19 -38.29
N ASN A 173 -11.35 15.16 -38.15
CA ASN A 173 -12.21 14.67 -39.21
C ASN A 173 -13.49 14.10 -38.56
N PRO A 174 -14.63 14.82 -38.58
CA PRO A 174 -15.89 14.30 -38.06
C PRO A 174 -16.37 13.04 -38.81
N GLY A 175 -15.78 12.74 -39.97
CA GLY A 175 -16.36 11.84 -40.94
C GLY A 175 -17.63 12.47 -41.53
N SER A 176 -17.80 12.38 -42.84
CA SER A 176 -19.14 12.53 -43.40
C SER A 176 -19.84 11.20 -43.18
N GLY A 177 -20.54 11.06 -42.05
CA GLY A 177 -21.43 9.91 -41.88
C GLY A 177 -22.46 9.82 -43.01
N TYR A 178 -23.03 8.65 -43.20
CA TYR A 178 -24.16 8.49 -44.11
C TYR A 178 -25.36 9.26 -43.55
N THR A 179 -25.86 10.19 -44.35
CA THR A 179 -27.11 10.91 -44.01
C THR A 179 -28.24 10.35 -44.87
N ASN A 180 -29.50 10.58 -44.48
CA ASN A 180 -30.65 10.27 -45.34
C ASN A 180 -30.59 10.97 -46.72
N ARG A 181 -29.75 12.00 -46.90
CA ARG A 181 -29.49 12.66 -48.19
C ARG A 181 -28.34 12.03 -48.99
N THR A 182 -27.47 11.27 -48.35
CA THR A 182 -26.29 10.62 -48.95
C THR A 182 -26.13 9.19 -48.40
N PRO A 183 -27.08 8.28 -48.71
CA PRO A 183 -26.95 6.88 -48.32
C PRO A 183 -25.81 6.20 -49.10
N PRO A 184 -25.13 5.20 -48.52
CA PRO A 184 -24.14 4.41 -49.23
C PRO A 184 -24.81 3.55 -50.30
N ALA A 185 -24.21 3.50 -51.48
CA ALA A 185 -24.56 2.50 -52.48
C ALA A 185 -23.94 1.16 -52.08
N VAL A 186 -24.76 0.23 -51.61
CA VAL A 186 -24.33 -1.14 -51.29
C VAL A 186 -24.63 -2.03 -52.50
N LEU A 187 -23.58 -2.50 -53.17
CA LEU A 187 -23.69 -3.53 -54.20
C LEU A 187 -23.60 -4.90 -53.53
N VAL A 188 -24.73 -5.58 -53.42
CA VAL A 188 -24.78 -6.96 -52.93
C VAL A 188 -24.69 -7.89 -54.12
N SER A 189 -23.55 -8.56 -54.28
CA SER A 189 -23.37 -9.62 -55.28
C SER A 189 -24.05 -10.90 -54.80
N ALA A 190 -24.69 -11.63 -55.72
CA ALA A 190 -25.34 -12.90 -55.41
C ALA A 190 -24.32 -13.93 -54.87
N PRO A 191 -24.71 -14.79 -53.90
CA PRO A 191 -23.86 -15.87 -53.42
C PRO A 191 -23.57 -16.85 -54.56
N ALA A 192 -22.30 -17.29 -54.64
CA ALA A 192 -21.84 -18.31 -55.57
C ALA A 192 -22.39 -19.70 -55.21
#